data_AF-A0A7Y8MBW4-F1
#
_entry.id   AF-A0A7Y8MBW4-F1
#
_cell.length_a   1.000
_cell.length_b   1.000
_cell.length_c   1.000
_cell.angle_alpha   90.00
_cell.angle_beta   90.00
_cell.angle_gamma   90.00
#
_symmetry.space_group_name_H-M   'P 1'
#
loop_
_entity.id
_entity.type
_entity.pdbx_description
1 polymer ?
#
loop_
_entity_poly.entity_id
_entity_poly.type
_entity_poly.pdbx_seq_one_letter_code
_entity_poly.pdbx_strand_id
1 'polypeptide(L)'
;LHAAIERRFEAMLAAGALDEVAALAARGLDPSLPVMRAHGVPELMAHLAGTMSLEAAAAAAILNTRHYVKRQLTWARRRMADWVWLGKGEAAREGATLSARRDRV
;
A
#
# COMPACT_ATOMS: atom_id res chain seq x y z
N LEU A 1 -8.27 -4.68 9.28
CA LEU A 1 -7.44 -3.84 8.39
C LEU A 1 -5.98 -4.32 8.36
N HIS A 2 -5.31 -4.44 9.51
CA HIS A 2 -3.90 -4.88 9.57
C HIS A 2 -3.64 -6.23 8.90
N ALA A 3 -4.47 -7.24 9.17
CA ALA A 3 -4.36 -8.55 8.51
C ALA A 3 -4.59 -8.48 6.98
N ALA A 4 -5.31 -7.48 6.47
CA ALA A 4 -5.47 -7.30 5.03
C ALA A 4 -4.22 -6.66 4.39
N ILE A 5 -3.53 -5.78 5.12
CA ILE A 5 -2.24 -5.20 4.69
C ILE A 5 -1.19 -6.29 4.59
N GLU A 6 -1.10 -7.15 5.61
CA GLU A 6 -0.17 -8.27 5.68
C GLU A 6 -0.37 -9.26 4.53
N ARG A 7 -1.59 -9.80 4.38
CA ARG A 7 -1.92 -10.68 3.24
C ARG A 7 -1.65 -10.04 1.88
N ARG A 8 -1.93 -8.74 1.74
CA ARG A 8 -1.65 -8.04 0.47
C ARG A 8 -0.15 -7.96 0.21
N PHE A 9 0.66 -7.69 1.23
CA PHE A 9 2.11 -7.60 1.08
C PHE A 9 2.72 -8.97 0.77
N GLU A 10 2.26 -10.03 1.44
CA GLU A 10 2.64 -11.42 1.13
C GLU A 10 2.29 -11.77 -0.33
N ALA A 11 1.09 -11.41 -0.78
CA ALA A 11 0.68 -11.62 -2.17
C ALA A 11 1.54 -10.82 -3.15
N MET A 12 1.98 -9.60 -2.80
CA MET A 12 2.90 -8.82 -3.62
C MET A 12 4.27 -9.48 -3.74
N LEU A 13 4.82 -10.01 -2.63
CA LEU A 13 6.08 -10.77 -2.66
C LEU A 13 5.95 -12.01 -3.55
N ALA A 14 4.87 -12.78 -3.39
CA ALA A 14 4.60 -13.96 -4.21
C ALA A 14 4.41 -13.62 -5.71
N ALA A 15 3.98 -12.39 -6.02
CA ALA A 15 3.80 -11.90 -7.38
C ALA A 15 5.07 -11.28 -8.00
N GLY A 16 6.21 -11.29 -7.31
CA GLY A 16 7.49 -10.79 -7.85
C GLY A 16 7.86 -9.36 -7.44
N ALA A 17 7.28 -8.81 -6.37
CA ALA A 17 7.65 -7.47 -5.90
C ALA A 17 9.14 -7.32 -5.56
N LEU A 18 9.81 -8.39 -5.13
CA LEU A 18 11.26 -8.36 -4.88
C LEU A 18 12.05 -8.14 -6.19
N ASP A 19 11.62 -8.79 -7.28
CA ASP A 19 12.23 -8.65 -8.60
C ASP A 19 11.98 -7.25 -9.17
N GLU A 20 10.78 -6.69 -8.98
CA GLU A 20 10.47 -5.31 -9.36
C GLU A 20 11.39 -4.30 -8.66
N VAL A 21 11.63 -4.49 -7.35
CA VAL A 21 12.53 -3.61 -6.59
C VAL A 21 13.98 -3.82 -7.00
N ALA A 22 14.41 -5.04 -7.33
CA ALA A 22 15.75 -5.30 -7.86
C ALA A 22 15.96 -4.59 -9.22
N ALA A 23 14.97 -4.65 -10.11
CA ALA A 23 15.00 -3.93 -11.38
C ALA A 23 15.01 -2.41 -11.18
N LEU A 24 14.27 -1.90 -10.19
CA LEU A 24 14.32 -0.48 -9.83
C LEU A 24 15.70 -0.07 -9.31
N ALA A 25 16.31 -0.86 -8.42
CA ALA A 25 17.63 -0.60 -7.86
C ALA A 25 18.72 -0.57 -8.94
N ALA A 26 18.64 -1.49 -9.92
CA ALA A 26 19.60 -1.57 -11.02
C ALA A 26 19.63 -0.31 -11.91
N ARG A 27 18.60 0.54 -11.87
CA ARG A 27 18.55 1.80 -12.63
C ARG A 27 19.47 2.89 -12.07
N GLY A 28 20.05 2.70 -10.88
CA GLY A 28 20.98 3.66 -10.28
C GLY A 28 20.39 5.05 -10.08
N LEU A 29 19.08 5.12 -9.77
CA LEU A 29 18.36 6.38 -9.59
C LEU A 29 18.83 7.12 -8.33
N ASP A 30 18.67 8.44 -8.32
CA ASP A 30 18.89 9.25 -7.13
C ASP A 30 17.97 8.77 -5.99
N PRO A 31 18.54 8.36 -4.83
CA PRO A 31 17.76 7.94 -3.65
C PRO A 31 16.77 8.97 -3.12
N SER A 32 16.93 10.26 -3.46
CA SER A 32 16.03 11.34 -3.05
C SER A 32 14.66 11.29 -3.75
N LEU A 33 14.56 10.60 -4.90
CA LEU A 33 13.36 10.58 -5.72
C LEU A 33 12.15 9.96 -4.98
N PRO A 34 10.93 10.46 -5.21
CA PRO A 34 9.74 9.95 -4.53
C PRO A 34 9.52 8.44 -4.67
N VAL A 35 9.85 7.86 -5.84
CA VAL A 35 9.72 6.42 -6.09
C VAL A 35 10.60 5.59 -5.17
N MET A 36 11.78 6.10 -4.80
CA MET A 36 12.73 5.42 -3.90
C MET A 36 12.24 5.41 -2.45
N ARG A 37 11.21 6.21 -2.13
CA ARG A 37 10.58 6.29 -0.80
C ARG A 37 9.19 5.66 -0.77
N ALA A 38 8.79 4.94 -1.82
CA ALA A 38 7.55 4.19 -1.82
C ALA A 38 7.58 3.09 -0.74
N HIS A 39 6.45 2.84 -0.09
CA HIS A 39 6.36 1.85 0.99
C HIS A 39 6.75 0.46 0.47
N GLY A 40 7.72 -0.19 1.11
CA GLY A 40 8.27 -1.47 0.69
C GLY A 40 9.53 -1.35 -0.17
N VAL A 41 9.77 -0.24 -0.88
CA VAL A 41 10.97 -0.08 -1.71
C VAL A 41 12.24 0.01 -0.85
N PRO A 42 12.36 0.94 0.13
CA PRO A 42 13.54 0.99 1.00
C PRO A 42 13.80 -0.32 1.74
N GLU A 43 12.74 -0.95 2.24
CA GLU A 43 12.84 -2.17 3.03
C GLU A 43 13.33 -3.36 2.18
N LEU A 44 12.76 -3.54 0.98
CA LEU A 44 13.20 -4.61 0.06
C LEU A 44 14.57 -4.32 -0.55
N MET A 45 14.92 -3.06 -0.81
CA MET A 45 16.28 -2.69 -1.22
C MET A 45 17.32 -3.02 -0.14
N ALA A 46 17.00 -2.80 1.14
CA ALA A 46 17.89 -3.15 2.24
C ALA A 46 18.10 -4.67 2.35
N HIS A 47 17.06 -5.46 2.07
CA HIS A 47 17.19 -6.91 1.93
C HIS A 47 18.10 -7.29 0.75
N LEU A 48 17.89 -6.70 -0.44
CA LEU A 48 18.72 -6.95 -1.62
C LEU A 48 20.20 -6.54 -1.41
N ALA A 49 20.45 -5.53 -0.59
CA ALA A 49 21.79 -5.11 -0.18
C ALA A 49 22.43 -6.03 0.89
N GLY A 50 21.73 -7.06 1.37
CA GLY A 50 22.21 -7.99 2.40
C GLY A 50 22.24 -7.40 3.81
N THR A 51 21.61 -6.25 4.03
CA THR A 51 21.63 -5.55 5.34
C THR A 51 20.51 -5.97 6.28
N MET A 52 19.51 -6.70 5.78
CA MET A 52 18.44 -7.33 6.59
C MET A 52 17.86 -8.58 5.92
N SER A 53 17.23 -9.46 6.70
CA SER A 53 16.51 -10.62 6.15
C SER A 53 15.23 -10.19 5.41
N LEU A 54 14.73 -11.05 4.51
CA LEU A 54 13.48 -10.79 3.79
C LEU A 54 12.29 -10.66 4.76
N GLU A 55 12.28 -11.48 5.81
CA GLU A 55 11.24 -11.45 6.85
C GLU A 55 11.25 -10.12 7.61
N ALA A 56 12.45 -9.63 7.97
CA ALA A 56 12.60 -8.34 8.65
C ALA A 56 12.18 -7.18 7.72
N ALA A 57 12.58 -7.22 6.46
CA ALA A 57 12.15 -6.24 5.44
C ALA A 57 10.63 -6.23 5.27
N ALA A 58 10.02 -7.41 5.15
CA ALA A 58 8.57 -7.54 5.02
C ALA A 58 7.83 -6.97 6.25
N ALA A 59 8.29 -7.32 7.45
CA ALA A 59 7.71 -6.79 8.69
C ALA A 59 7.82 -5.26 8.78
N ALA A 60 8.96 -4.69 8.39
CA ALA A 60 9.18 -3.25 8.35
C ALA A 60 8.25 -2.56 7.32
N ALA A 61 8.13 -3.10 6.12
CA ALA A 61 7.27 -2.57 5.06
C ALA A 61 5.79 -2.60 5.46
N ILE A 62 5.35 -3.70 6.09
CA ILE A 62 3.98 -3.84 6.63
C ILE A 62 3.74 -2.81 7.72
N LEU A 63 4.68 -2.61 8.65
CA LEU A 63 4.57 -1.61 9.71
C LEU A 63 4.46 -0.19 9.15
N ASN A 64 5.32 0.15 8.18
CA ASN A 64 5.31 1.46 7.54
C ASN A 64 3.98 1.71 6.81
N THR A 65 3.45 0.69 6.14
CA THR A 65 2.12 0.73 5.51
C THR A 65 1.00 0.94 6.54
N ARG A 66 1.06 0.29 7.71
CA ARG A 66 0.09 0.50 8.80
C ARG A 66 0.15 1.95 9.32
N HIS A 67 1.34 2.52 9.48
CA HIS A 67 1.50 3.92 9.86
C HIS A 67 0.93 4.87 8.81
N TYR A 68 1.17 4.61 7.52
CA TYR A 68 0.60 5.39 6.44
C TYR A 68 -0.93 5.36 6.44
N VAL A 69 -1.53 4.18 6.56
CA VAL A 69 -2.99 4.03 6.66
C VAL A 69 -3.55 4.77 7.88
N LYS A 70 -2.87 4.72 9.03
CA LYS A 70 -3.27 5.52 10.21
C LYS A 70 -3.26 7.02 9.90
N ARG A 71 -2.24 7.52 9.20
CA ARG A 71 -2.16 8.93 8.76
C ARG A 71 -3.28 9.28 7.79
N GLN A 72 -3.55 8.43 6.79
CA GLN A 72 -4.65 8.61 5.85
C GLN A 72 -5.99 8.71 6.57
N LEU A 73 -6.28 7.79 7.50
CA LEU A 73 -7.52 7.80 8.27
C LEU A 73 -7.62 9.03 9.18
N THR A 74 -6.52 9.44 9.81
CA THR A 74 -6.49 10.65 10.65
C THR A 74 -6.77 11.90 9.84
N TRP A 75 -6.14 12.03 8.67
CA TRP A 75 -6.36 13.15 7.77
C TRP A 75 -7.79 13.18 7.26
N ALA A 76 -8.30 12.04 6.77
CA ALA A 76 -9.65 11.95 6.21
C ALA A 76 -10.71 12.27 7.28
N ARG A 77 -10.62 11.73 8.50
CA ARG A 77 -11.55 12.08 9.58
C ARG A 77 -11.61 13.57 9.89
N ARG A 78 -10.49 14.30 9.71
CA ARG A 78 -10.41 15.74 9.97
C ARG A 78 -10.86 16.58 8.79
N ARG A 79 -10.65 16.11 7.55
CA ARG A 79 -10.88 16.89 6.33
C ARG A 79 -12.15 16.51 5.59
N MET A 80 -12.74 15.38 5.92
CA MET A 80 -13.92 14.79 5.29
C MET A 80 -14.94 14.43 6.37
N ALA A 81 -15.13 15.33 7.34
CA ALA A 81 -16.08 15.11 8.44
C ALA A 81 -17.52 15.01 7.94
N ASP A 82 -17.85 15.75 6.88
CA ASP A 82 -19.20 15.79 6.29
C ASP A 82 -19.46 14.67 5.26
N TRP A 83 -18.49 13.77 5.05
CA TRP A 83 -18.64 12.65 4.12
C TRP A 83 -19.39 11.50 4.76
N VAL A 84 -20.15 10.77 3.94
CA VAL A 84 -20.72 9.48 4.36
C VAL A 84 -19.62 8.42 4.31
N TRP A 85 -19.29 7.85 5.48
CA TRP A 85 -18.27 6.81 5.61
C TRP A 85 -18.90 5.44 5.39
N LEU A 86 -18.40 4.71 4.39
CA LEU A 86 -18.92 3.39 4.07
C LEU A 86 -18.15 2.30 4.80
N GLY A 87 -18.89 1.39 5.44
CA GLY A 87 -18.35 0.18 6.02
C GLY A 87 -17.84 -0.80 4.96
N LYS A 88 -16.99 -1.73 5.39
CA LYS A 88 -16.48 -2.78 4.52
C LYS A 88 -17.63 -3.68 4.08
N GLY A 89 -17.95 -3.67 2.78
CA GLY A 89 -19.07 -4.42 2.18
C GLY A 89 -20.28 -3.56 1.81
N GLU A 90 -20.44 -2.38 2.43
CA GLU A 90 -21.46 -1.39 2.04
C GLU A 90 -21.02 -0.66 0.77
N ALA A 91 -19.73 -0.29 0.69
CA ALA A 91 -19.14 0.33 -0.51
C ALA A 91 -19.35 -0.50 -1.79
N ALA A 92 -19.29 -1.83 -1.70
CA ALA A 92 -19.51 -2.72 -2.85
C ALA A 92 -20.97 -2.72 -3.33
N ARG A 93 -21.93 -2.59 -2.41
CA ARG A 93 -23.37 -2.55 -2.71
C ARG A 93 -23.79 -1.20 -3.26
N GLU A 94 -23.25 -0.13 -2.72
CA GLU A 94 -23.60 1.24 -3.12
C GLU A 94 -22.97 1.62 -4.46
N GLY A 95 -21.74 1.17 -4.73
CA GLY A 95 -21.10 1.32 -6.05
C GLY A 95 -21.88 0.63 -7.18
N ALA A 96 -22.42 -0.57 -6.92
CA ALA A 96 -23.30 -1.25 -7.88
C ALA A 96 -24.61 -0.48 -8.12
N THR A 97 -25.13 0.19 -7.08
CA THR A 97 -26.37 0.97 -7.15
C THR A 97 -26.17 2.29 -7.90
N LEU A 98 -25.03 2.98 -7.73
CA LEU A 98 -24.69 4.19 -8.49
C LEU A 98 -24.43 3.89 -9.97
N SER A 99 -23.77 2.78 -10.30
CA SER A 99 -23.57 2.36 -11.70
C SER A 99 -24.91 2.12 -12.40
N ALA A 100 -25.83 1.39 -11.75
CA ALA A 100 -27.16 1.09 -12.29
C ALA A 100 -28.08 2.32 -12.47
N ARG A 101 -27.77 3.46 -11.81
CA ARG A 101 -28.46 4.75 -12.00
C ARG A 101 -27.87 5.58 -13.14
N ARG A 102 -26.59 5.38 -13.44
CA ARG A 102 -25.87 6.11 -14.49
C ARG A 102 -26.14 5.55 -15.88
N ASP A 103 -26.45 4.26 -16.00
CA ASP A 103 -26.80 3.60 -17.27
C ASP A 103 -28.28 3.82 -17.68
N ARG A 104 -28.98 4.75 -17.02
CA ARG A 104 -30.41 5.03 -17.21
C ARG A 104 -30.69 6.45 -17.74
N VAL A 105 -29.65 7.14 -18.22
CA VAL A 105 -29.66 8.44 -18.91
C VAL A 105 -28.94 8.26 -20.24
#